data_AF-A0A349VZX6-F1
#
_entry.id   AF-A0A349VZX6-F1
#
_cell.length_a   1.000
_cell.length_b   1.000
_cell.length_c   1.000
_cell.angle_alpha   90.00
_cell.angle_beta   90.00
_cell.angle_gamma   90.00
#
_symmetry.space_group_name_H-M   'P 1'
#
loop_
_entity.id
_entity.type
_entity.pdbx_description
1 polymer ?
#
loop_
_entity_poly.entity_id
_entity_poly.type
_entity_poly.pdbx_seq_one_letter_code
_entity_poly.pdbx_strand_id
1 'polypeptide(L)'
;MNKEDKKDKTKGFNKVLVIFASLLLLTGIGVLVRHLIFTNQYVTTNDAQIDQYVTPIASRIAGFIKEVRFEENQYVHRGDTLLIIDASEYQTKVDMANAELQSSERNAEVLSKTADAAANSISVQKARLEAA
;
A
#
# COMPACT_ATOMS: atom_id res chain seq x y z
N MET A 1 55.34 38.84 80.32
CA MET A 1 53.88 38.62 80.38
C MET A 1 53.39 38.49 78.94
N ASN A 2 53.13 37.25 78.52
CA ASN A 2 52.87 36.84 77.14
C ASN A 2 51.47 37.26 76.67
N LYS A 3 51.35 37.93 75.52
CA LYS A 3 50.09 37.98 74.75
C LYS A 3 50.41 37.86 73.27
N GLU A 4 50.30 36.63 72.83
CA GLU A 4 50.52 36.14 71.48
C GLU A 4 49.50 36.70 70.47
N ASP A 5 50.01 36.90 69.27
CA ASP A 5 49.30 37.08 68.01
C ASP A 5 48.13 36.10 67.83
N LYS A 6 46.90 36.56 68.08
CA LYS A 6 45.71 35.92 67.50
C LYS A 6 45.44 36.50 66.12
N LYS A 7 46.23 36.02 65.15
CA LYS A 7 46.05 36.24 63.71
C LYS A 7 44.70 35.64 63.26
N ASP A 8 43.68 36.49 63.19
CA ASP A 8 42.50 36.51 62.30
C ASP A 8 42.19 35.22 61.49
N LYS A 9 41.89 34.10 62.17
CA LYS A 9 41.58 32.81 61.51
C LYS A 9 40.17 32.73 60.92
N THR A 10 39.28 33.70 61.22
CA THR A 10 37.88 33.71 60.74
C THR A 10 37.71 34.41 59.39
N LYS A 11 38.59 35.36 59.04
CA LYS A 11 38.56 36.02 57.72
C LYS A 11 38.91 35.09 56.55
N GLY A 12 39.75 34.08 56.76
CA GLY A 12 40.10 33.10 55.72
C GLY A 12 38.95 32.15 55.39
N PHE A 13 38.29 31.62 56.43
CA PHE A 13 37.15 30.72 56.27
C PHE A 13 35.95 31.41 55.61
N ASN A 14 35.63 32.65 56.02
CA ASN A 14 34.55 33.42 55.40
C ASN A 14 34.86 33.76 53.93
N LYS A 15 36.12 34.02 53.56
CA LYS A 15 36.52 34.21 52.16
C LYS A 15 36.34 32.93 51.33
N VAL A 16 36.73 31.77 51.86
CA VAL A 16 36.52 30.48 51.20
C VAL A 16 35.03 30.18 51.03
N LEU A 17 34.22 30.47 52.04
CA LEU A 17 32.77 30.27 52.02
C LEU A 17 32.10 31.20 50.99
N VAL A 18 32.54 32.46 50.89
CA VAL A 18 32.07 33.41 49.87
C VAL A 18 32.48 32.99 48.45
N ILE A 19 33.72 32.51 48.26
CA ILE A 19 34.18 32.01 46.95
C ILE A 19 33.35 30.78 46.54
N PHE A 20 33.14 29.83 47.45
CA PHE A 20 32.35 28.65 47.19
C PHE A 20 30.89 29.01 46.86
N ALA A 21 30.28 29.91 47.63
CA ALA A 21 28.94 30.41 47.35
C ALA A 21 28.85 31.10 45.98
N SER A 22 29.86 31.92 45.62
CA SER A 22 29.90 32.56 44.31
C SER A 22 30.05 31.58 43.16
N LEU A 23 30.84 30.51 43.34
CA LEU A 23 31.03 29.47 42.34
C LEU A 23 29.74 28.65 42.12
N LEU A 24 29.04 28.32 43.21
CA LEU A 24 27.73 27.66 43.18
C LEU A 24 26.68 28.50 42.46
N LEU A 25 26.72 29.81 42.69
CA LEU A 25 25.80 30.76 42.08
C LEU A 25 26.08 30.92 40.58
N LEU A 26 27.36 30.98 40.18
CA LEU A 26 27.77 31.03 38.78
C LEU A 26 27.42 29.74 38.02
N THR A 27 27.62 28.56 38.62
CA THR A 27 27.23 27.28 37.99
C THR A 27 25.71 27.16 37.87
N GLY A 28 24.96 27.58 38.89
CA GLY A 28 23.50 27.66 38.83
C GLY A 28 23.00 28.54 37.69
N ILE A 29 23.57 29.74 37.54
CA ILE A 29 23.26 30.64 36.42
C ILE A 29 23.64 30.01 35.08
N GLY A 30 24.82 29.37 34.97
CA GLY A 30 25.27 28.73 33.73
C GLY A 30 24.34 27.60 33.28
N VAL A 31 23.87 26.75 34.21
CA VAL A 31 22.89 25.70 33.92
C VAL A 31 21.55 26.30 33.51
N LEU A 32 21.09 27.35 34.20
CA LEU A 32 19.83 28.01 33.89
C LEU A 32 19.85 28.64 32.49
N VAL A 33 20.92 29.39 32.15
CA VAL A 33 21.10 29.99 30.82
C VAL A 33 21.17 28.92 29.75
N ARG A 34 21.93 27.83 29.97
CA ARG A 34 21.98 26.70 29.03
C ARG A 34 20.60 26.09 28.83
N HIS A 35 19.84 25.86 29.90
CA HIS A 35 18.51 25.27 29.82
C HIS A 35 17.53 26.17 29.05
N LEU A 36 17.54 27.48 29.32
CA LEU A 36 16.69 28.44 28.63
C LEU A 36 17.01 28.53 27.14
N ILE A 37 18.30 28.55 26.76
CA ILE A 37 18.71 28.54 25.34
C ILE A 37 18.24 27.25 24.67
N PHE A 38 18.43 26.10 25.31
CA PHE A 38 18.06 24.80 24.74
C PHE A 38 16.54 24.66 24.55
N THR A 39 15.74 25.03 25.55
CA THR A 39 14.27 24.94 25.49
C THR A 39 13.68 25.94 24.49
N ASN A 40 14.31 27.11 24.32
CA ASN A 40 13.84 28.12 23.37
C ASN A 40 14.18 27.80 21.91
N GLN A 41 15.20 26.96 21.66
CA GLN A 41 15.65 26.62 20.32
C GLN A 41 15.02 25.33 19.76
N TYR A 42 14.50 24.45 20.62
CA TYR A 42 13.95 23.16 20.20
C TYR A 42 12.50 23.01 20.67
N VAL A 43 11.57 23.13 19.72
CA VAL A 43 10.18 22.76 19.93
C VAL A 43 10.06 21.25 19.73
N THR A 44 9.96 20.51 20.83
CA THR A 44 9.65 19.08 20.79
C THR A 44 8.14 18.91 20.66
N THR A 45 7.66 18.53 19.47
CA THR A 45 6.26 18.13 19.27
C THR A 45 6.20 16.65 18.91
N ASN A 46 5.25 15.95 19.52
CA ASN A 46 4.89 14.59 19.13
C ASN A 46 3.83 14.56 18.03
N ASP A 47 3.37 15.74 17.59
CA ASP A 47 2.39 15.89 16.52
C ASP A 47 3.13 15.87 15.17
N ALA A 48 3.38 14.65 14.70
CA ALA A 48 3.93 14.39 13.38
C ALA A 48 2.89 13.62 12.57
N GLN A 49 2.47 14.20 11.44
CA GLN A 49 1.55 13.57 10.50
C GLN A 49 2.31 13.10 9.27
N ILE A 50 1.93 11.93 8.76
CA ILE A 50 2.48 11.37 7.52
C ILE A 50 1.44 11.59 6.42
N ASP A 51 1.78 12.42 5.44
CA ASP A 51 0.98 12.56 4.23
C ASP A 51 1.35 11.45 3.24
N GLN A 52 0.38 10.58 2.94
CA GLN A 52 0.54 9.52 1.96
C GLN A 52 -0.64 9.49 0.99
N TYR A 53 -0.34 9.31 -0.29
CA TYR A 53 -1.36 9.06 -1.30
C TYR A 53 -1.88 7.63 -1.17
N VAL A 54 -3.14 7.48 -0.76
CA VAL A 54 -3.84 6.20 -0.74
C VAL A 54 -4.70 6.09 -1.98
N THR A 55 -4.35 5.17 -2.89
CA THR A 55 -5.18 4.88 -4.07
C THR A 55 -6.01 3.64 -3.80
N PRO A 56 -7.35 3.74 -3.75
CA PRO A 56 -8.20 2.57 -3.58
C PRO A 56 -8.11 1.67 -4.80
N ILE A 57 -7.94 0.36 -4.58
CA ILE A 57 -7.94 -0.65 -5.64
C ILE A 57 -9.35 -1.25 -5.72
N ALA A 58 -9.99 -1.12 -6.88
CA ALA A 58 -11.32 -1.66 -7.13
C ALA A 58 -11.27 -2.76 -8.21
N SER A 59 -12.09 -3.79 -8.05
CA SER A 59 -12.28 -4.81 -9.09
C SER A 59 -13.06 -4.23 -10.26
N ARG A 60 -12.74 -4.66 -11.48
CA ARG A 60 -13.49 -4.27 -12.69
C ARG A 60 -14.85 -4.97 -12.82
N ILE A 61 -15.00 -6.09 -12.13
CA ILE A 61 -16.19 -6.93 -12.13
C ILE A 61 -16.69 -7.09 -10.70
N ALA A 62 -18.01 -7.22 -10.55
CA ALA A 62 -18.64 -7.54 -9.28
C ALA A 62 -18.60 -9.05 -9.05
N GLY A 63 -18.47 -9.52 -7.81
CA GLY A 63 -18.51 -10.95 -7.52
C GLY A 63 -18.17 -11.26 -6.08
N PHE A 64 -18.32 -12.52 -5.70
CA PHE A 64 -17.99 -12.99 -4.37
C PHE A 64 -16.48 -13.25 -4.26
N ILE A 65 -15.89 -12.87 -3.12
CA ILE A 65 -14.48 -13.12 -2.83
C ILE A 65 -14.33 -14.60 -2.46
N LYS A 66 -13.47 -15.31 -3.19
CA LYS A 66 -13.08 -16.69 -2.93
C LYS A 66 -11.92 -16.79 -1.94
N GLU A 67 -10.93 -15.89 -2.07
CA GLU A 67 -9.71 -15.92 -1.27
C GLU A 67 -9.12 -14.49 -1.15
N VAL A 68 -8.55 -14.18 0.00
CA VAL A 68 -7.76 -12.96 0.25
C VAL A 68 -6.31 -13.38 0.41
N ARG A 69 -5.41 -12.73 -0.35
CA ARG A 69 -3.99 -13.12 -0.48
C ARG A 69 -3.02 -12.07 0.03
N PHE A 70 -3.46 -11.23 0.96
CA PHE A 70 -2.61 -10.26 1.62
C PHE A 70 -2.98 -10.17 3.10
N GLU A 71 -1.99 -9.78 3.90
CA GLU A 71 -2.17 -9.40 5.30
C GLU A 71 -2.17 -7.87 5.44
N GLU A 72 -2.72 -7.38 6.55
CA GLU A 72 -2.78 -5.94 6.81
C GLU A 72 -1.39 -5.32 6.84
N ASN A 73 -1.21 -4.18 6.17
CA ASN A 73 0.05 -3.45 6.03
C ASN A 73 1.18 -4.25 5.36
N GLN A 74 0.88 -5.35 4.68
CA GLN A 74 1.86 -6.11 3.91
C GLN A 74 2.39 -5.28 2.73
N TYR A 75 3.72 -5.30 2.54
CA TYR A 75 4.34 -4.74 1.35
C TYR A 75 4.08 -5.63 0.13
N VAL A 76 3.52 -5.06 -0.94
CA VAL A 76 3.14 -5.77 -2.17
C VAL A 76 3.83 -5.15 -3.38
N HIS A 77 4.07 -5.96 -4.41
CA HIS A 77 4.68 -5.54 -5.66
C HIS A 77 3.62 -5.41 -6.77
N ARG A 78 4.00 -4.73 -7.84
CA ARG A 78 3.14 -4.59 -9.02
C ARG A 78 2.91 -5.97 -9.65
N GLY A 79 1.64 -6.33 -9.80
CA GLY A 79 1.22 -7.60 -10.41
C GLY A 79 0.85 -8.67 -9.38
N ASP A 80 1.09 -8.42 -8.09
CA ASP A 80 0.69 -9.35 -7.04
C ASP A 80 -0.84 -9.46 -6.97
N THR A 81 -1.31 -10.70 -6.80
CA THR A 81 -2.74 -10.98 -6.66
C THR A 81 -3.15 -10.74 -5.23
N LEU A 82 -3.95 -9.71 -5.00
CA LEU A 82 -4.45 -9.36 -3.66
C LEU A 82 -5.69 -10.17 -3.26
N LEU A 83 -6.54 -10.46 -4.23
CA LEU A 83 -7.84 -11.08 -4.02
C LEU A 83 -8.24 -11.93 -5.21
N ILE A 84 -8.94 -13.03 -4.93
CA ILE A 84 -9.51 -13.91 -5.95
C ILE A 84 -11.02 -13.83 -5.86
N ILE A 85 -11.65 -13.51 -6.97
CA ILE A 85 -13.12 -13.52 -7.12
C ILE A 85 -13.53 -14.92 -7.61
N ASP A 86 -14.65 -15.43 -7.11
CA ASP A 86 -15.22 -16.68 -7.60
C ASP A 86 -15.63 -16.54 -9.07
N ALA A 87 -15.04 -17.39 -9.92
CA ALA A 87 -15.23 -17.38 -11.36
C ALA A 87 -16.35 -18.31 -11.83
N SER A 88 -17.05 -19.03 -10.95
CA SER A 88 -18.00 -20.09 -11.34
C SER A 88 -19.14 -19.59 -12.24
N GLU A 89 -19.75 -18.45 -11.91
CA GLU A 89 -20.81 -17.84 -12.73
C GLU A 89 -20.26 -17.32 -14.07
N TYR A 90 -19.06 -16.76 -14.05
CA TYR A 90 -18.38 -16.25 -15.24
C TYR A 90 -18.00 -17.39 -16.20
N GLN A 91 -17.50 -18.49 -15.67
CA GLN A 91 -17.15 -19.67 -16.45
C GLN A 91 -18.39 -20.26 -17.11
N THR A 92 -19.50 -20.38 -16.37
CA THR A 92 -20.77 -20.84 -16.93
C THR A 92 -21.24 -19.97 -18.11
N LYS A 93 -21.11 -18.64 -18.00
CA LYS A 93 -21.46 -17.72 -19.10
C LYS A 93 -20.55 -17.89 -20.33
N VAL A 94 -19.26 -18.08 -20.09
CA VAL A 94 -18.29 -18.37 -21.17
C VAL A 94 -18.63 -19.69 -21.86
N ASP A 95 -18.93 -20.73 -21.09
CA ASP A 95 -19.27 -22.05 -21.61
C ASP A 95 -20.57 -22.00 -22.44
N MET A 96 -21.59 -21.28 -21.98
CA MET A 96 -22.82 -21.05 -22.74
C MET A 96 -22.56 -20.32 -24.06
N ALA A 97 -21.74 -19.26 -24.04
CA ALA A 97 -21.39 -18.51 -25.25
C ALA A 97 -20.61 -19.37 -26.25
N ASN A 98 -19.69 -20.21 -25.77
CA ASN A 98 -18.95 -21.16 -26.61
C ASN A 98 -19.85 -22.24 -27.21
N ALA A 99 -20.81 -22.75 -26.43
CA ALA A 99 -21.78 -23.72 -26.93
C ALA A 99 -22.68 -23.12 -28.03
N GLU A 100 -23.10 -21.85 -27.87
CA GLU A 100 -23.89 -21.14 -28.88
C GLU A 100 -23.08 -20.88 -30.17
N LEU A 101 -21.80 -20.50 -30.02
CA LEU A 101 -20.89 -20.36 -31.16
C LEU A 101 -20.74 -21.68 -31.92
N GLN A 102 -20.48 -22.77 -31.21
CA GLN A 102 -20.35 -24.10 -31.81
C GLN A 102 -21.65 -24.54 -32.51
N SER A 103 -22.80 -24.30 -31.90
CA SER A 103 -24.11 -24.57 -32.51
C SER A 103 -24.27 -23.81 -33.83
N SER A 104 -23.92 -22.52 -33.84
CA SER A 104 -24.01 -21.66 -35.02
C SER A 104 -23.06 -22.11 -36.14
N GLU A 105 -21.83 -22.47 -35.81
CA GLU A 105 -20.86 -23.01 -36.78
C GLU A 105 -21.37 -24.31 -37.42
N ARG A 106 -21.94 -25.20 -36.60
CA ARG A 106 -22.53 -26.46 -37.08
C ARG A 106 -23.74 -26.23 -37.97
N ASN A 107 -24.57 -25.25 -37.64
CA ASN A 107 -25.71 -24.86 -38.47
C ASN A 107 -25.25 -24.30 -39.82
N ALA A 108 -24.20 -23.46 -39.83
CA ALA A 108 -23.61 -22.96 -41.06
C ALA A 108 -23.00 -24.08 -41.92
N GLU A 109 -22.32 -25.05 -41.29
CA GLU A 109 -21.80 -26.24 -41.96
C GLU A 109 -22.93 -27.06 -42.61
N VAL A 110 -23.99 -27.36 -41.84
CA VAL A 110 -25.16 -28.08 -42.35
C VAL A 110 -25.82 -27.33 -43.51
N LEU A 111 -25.95 -26.00 -43.41
CA LEU A 111 -26.52 -25.18 -44.48
C LEU A 111 -25.66 -25.23 -45.75
N SER A 112 -24.33 -25.14 -45.62
CA SER A 112 -23.40 -25.30 -46.74
C SER A 112 -23.54 -26.67 -47.39
N LYS A 113 -23.57 -27.74 -46.60
CA LYS A 113 -23.76 -29.11 -47.14
C LYS A 113 -25.11 -29.28 -47.82
N THR A 114 -26.15 -28.64 -47.31
CA THR A 114 -27.49 -28.64 -47.92
C THR A 114 -27.48 -27.90 -49.26
N ALA A 115 -26.77 -26.77 -49.34
CA ALA A 115 -26.59 -26.03 -50.59
C ALA A 115 -25.81 -26.85 -51.64
N ASP A 116 -24.73 -27.53 -51.25
CA ASP A 116 -23.97 -28.42 -52.13
C ASP A 116 -24.84 -29.58 -52.65
N ALA A 117 -25.63 -30.21 -51.77
CA ALA A 117 -26.55 -31.27 -52.15
C ALA A 117 -27.64 -30.76 -53.13
N ALA A 118 -28.18 -29.56 -52.91
CA ALA A 118 -29.13 -28.95 -53.81
C ALA A 118 -28.50 -28.67 -55.19
N ALA A 119 -27.28 -28.14 -55.25
CA ALA A 119 -26.55 -27.92 -56.49
C ALA A 119 -26.31 -29.23 -57.27
N ASN A 120 -25.90 -30.29 -56.56
CA ASN A 120 -25.73 -31.62 -57.15
C ASN A 120 -27.05 -32.20 -57.69
N SER A 121 -28.16 -31.98 -57.00
CA SER A 121 -29.46 -32.43 -57.48
C SER A 121 -29.89 -31.72 -58.77
N ILE A 122 -29.55 -30.43 -58.92
CA ILE A 122 -29.82 -29.65 -60.13
C ILE A 122 -28.96 -30.15 -61.30
N SER A 123 -27.68 -30.44 -61.07
CA SER A 123 -26.80 -30.97 -62.14
C SER A 123 -27.26 -32.34 -62.64
N VAL A 124 -27.68 -33.24 -61.73
CA VAL A 124 -28.25 -34.54 -62.09
C VAL A 124 -29.53 -34.37 -62.90
N GLN A 125 -30.42 -33.44 -62.53
CA GLN A 125 -31.64 -33.18 -63.29
C GLN A 125 -31.35 -32.62 -64.69
N LYS A 126 -30.38 -31.72 -64.84
CA LYS A 126 -29.94 -31.23 -66.15
C LYS A 126 -29.39 -32.34 -67.04
N ALA A 127 -28.53 -33.21 -66.51
CA ALA A 127 -27.97 -34.34 -67.27
C ALA A 127 -29.06 -35.31 -67.77
N ARG A 128 -30.14 -35.50 -66.99
CA ARG A 128 -31.29 -36.32 -67.42
C ARG A 128 -32.09 -35.69 -68.55
N LEU A 129 -32.19 -34.35 -68.58
CA LEU A 129 -32.87 -33.61 -69.64
C LEU A 129 -32.09 -33.64 -70.96
N GLU A 130 -30.75 -33.56 -70.90
CA GLU A 130 -29.90 -33.61 -72.10
C GLU A 130 -29.80 -35.01 -72.72
N ALA A 131 -30.07 -36.07 -71.95
CA ALA A 131 -30.03 -37.46 -72.41
C ALA A 131 -31.36 -37.97 -73.01
N ALA A 132 -32.41 -37.15 -73.02
CA ALA A 132 -33.74 -37.46 -73.55
C ALA A 132 -33.95 -36.87 -74.95
#